data_AF-A0A1G6HN09-F1
#
_entry.id   AF-A0A1G6HN09-F1
#
_cell.length_a   1.000
_cell.length_b   1.000
_cell.length_c   1.000
_cell.angle_alpha   90.00
_cell.angle_beta   90.00
_cell.angle_gamma   90.00
#
_symmetry.space_group_name_H-M   'P 1'
#
loop_
_entity.id
_entity.type
_entity.pdbx_description
1 polymer ?
#
loop_
_entity_poly.entity_id
_entity_poly.type
_entity_poly.pdbx_seq_one_letter_code
_entity_poly.pdbx_strand_id
1 'polypeptide(L)'
;MRSKTRLIDLTGKQFEQWLVIKEAPRRKNIRYWLCKCSCGTTKAVAQRTLINGTSKSCGCYAKKSGKKLGRKCLDLTGQTFGSLTVLKKVDLQRWSKYWLCKCSCGKELTISHQKLVNNYSESCNCYQQRGWKRIDLTGRTYGQFIVLKEAAARYGKRHWLCQCTTCGTTREVNQSRLTTGTIKSCPCSQDLDLTGHTYGHLTVLKKSAIRKQSRYWLCQCSCGNIIEARQWRLTNRNIRSCGCRRKSDLRNHQYGQLTVLEEAESRYGKRFWLCQCSCGTTKVIAQRYLTAGRARSCGCNKKRKALLKENISHVDKTGTELAEHTYGRLTVIKEGPRRYGERHWLCRCSCGKEREIREYSLKKGLTKSCGCLAKGKRKKNYVLLPGQQFNDWTVLEESPRKNKYRYWRCKCACGTEKDVAQRSLTSGASKSCGCQSKLTKNRGKDLTGQHIHAWTVIEEAPRRHKLRYWRCRCLCGTEKDIAQHSLVTGQSKSCGCRSKRDS
;
A
#
# COMPACT_ATOMS: atom_id res chain seq x y z
N MET A 1 -4.08 -57.84 4.15
CA MET A 1 -2.95 -57.74 3.20
C MET A 1 -2.42 -56.31 3.16
N ARG A 2 -1.23 -56.04 3.74
CA ARG A 2 -0.61 -54.70 3.70
C ARG A 2 -0.06 -54.43 2.30
N SER A 3 -0.63 -53.46 1.60
CA SER A 3 -0.19 -53.01 0.28
C SER A 3 1.30 -52.64 0.29
N LYS A 4 2.11 -53.46 -0.39
CA LYS A 4 3.53 -53.22 -0.65
C LYS A 4 3.66 -51.95 -1.50
N THR A 5 3.97 -50.81 -0.89
CA THR A 5 4.40 -49.61 -1.63
C THR A 5 5.61 -49.97 -2.49
N ARG A 6 5.42 -49.98 -3.81
CA ARG A 6 6.46 -50.29 -4.82
C ARG A 6 7.76 -49.57 -4.48
N LEU A 7 8.85 -50.32 -4.34
CA LEU A 7 10.20 -49.78 -4.26
C LEU A 7 10.52 -49.11 -5.60
N ILE A 8 10.41 -47.79 -5.66
CA ILE A 8 10.83 -47.02 -6.84
C ILE A 8 12.34 -46.82 -6.74
N ASP A 9 13.09 -47.50 -7.60
CA ASP A 9 14.50 -47.19 -7.85
C ASP A 9 14.60 -45.93 -8.71
N LEU A 10 15.46 -45.01 -8.28
CA LEU A 10 15.70 -43.73 -8.92
C LEU A 10 17.08 -43.64 -9.56
N THR A 11 17.89 -44.70 -9.51
CA THR A 11 19.24 -44.75 -10.11
C THR A 11 19.21 -44.37 -11.59
N GLY A 12 20.13 -43.50 -12.02
CA GLY A 12 20.24 -43.00 -13.39
C GLY A 12 19.21 -41.92 -13.77
N LYS A 13 18.19 -41.66 -12.95
CA LYS A 13 17.17 -40.65 -13.27
C LYS A 13 17.67 -39.23 -13.03
N GLN A 14 17.29 -38.34 -13.95
CA GLN A 14 17.58 -36.91 -13.85
C GLN A 14 16.37 -36.13 -13.30
N PHE A 15 16.60 -35.36 -12.24
CA PHE A 15 15.63 -34.47 -11.61
C PHE A 15 16.16 -33.05 -11.66
N GLU A 16 15.70 -32.27 -12.64
CA GLU A 16 16.19 -30.90 -12.88
C GLU A 16 17.73 -30.90 -13.05
N GLN A 17 18.47 -30.37 -12.08
CA GLN A 17 19.94 -30.33 -12.11
C GLN A 17 20.59 -31.50 -11.37
N TRP A 18 19.83 -32.50 -10.90
CA TRP A 18 20.33 -33.68 -10.19
C TRP A 18 20.34 -34.92 -11.08
N LEU A 19 21.45 -35.63 -11.13
CA LEU A 19 21.55 -36.99 -11.62
C LEU A 19 21.69 -37.96 -10.44
N VAL A 20 20.78 -38.91 -10.30
CA VAL A 20 20.81 -39.89 -9.20
C VAL A 20 21.84 -40.98 -9.51
N ILE A 21 22.84 -41.13 -8.63
CA ILE A 21 23.94 -42.10 -8.82
C ILE A 21 23.63 -43.44 -8.16
N LYS A 22 23.24 -43.43 -6.87
CA LYS A 22 22.98 -44.65 -6.09
C LYS A 22 22.20 -44.36 -4.82
N GLU A 23 21.64 -45.40 -4.18
CA GLU A 23 21.00 -45.26 -2.87
C GLU A 23 22.05 -44.88 -1.80
N ALA A 24 21.72 -43.92 -0.94
CA ALA A 24 22.56 -43.49 0.18
C ALA A 24 22.05 -44.12 1.50
N PRO A 25 22.90 -44.20 2.55
CA PRO A 25 22.49 -44.78 3.82
C PRO A 25 21.20 -44.14 4.35
N ARG A 26 20.25 -45.00 4.72
CA ARG A 26 18.98 -44.56 5.30
C ARG A 26 19.25 -43.82 6.60
N ARG A 27 18.57 -42.68 6.77
CA ARG A 27 18.57 -41.93 8.03
C ARG A 27 17.13 -41.87 8.50
N LYS A 28 16.82 -42.53 9.62
CA LYS A 28 15.44 -42.81 10.07
C LYS A 28 14.68 -43.61 9.00
N ASN A 29 13.35 -43.56 9.00
CA ASN A 29 12.50 -44.24 8.02
C ASN A 29 12.38 -43.49 6.67
N ILE A 30 13.41 -42.72 6.28
CA ILE A 30 13.42 -41.90 5.05
C ILE A 30 14.57 -42.38 4.16
N ARG A 31 14.24 -42.69 2.89
CA ARG A 31 15.21 -43.06 1.86
C ARG A 31 15.92 -41.84 1.28
N TYR A 32 17.24 -41.96 1.13
CA TYR A 32 18.10 -40.94 0.54
C TYR A 32 18.80 -41.51 -0.68
N TRP A 33 19.03 -40.65 -1.66
CA TRP A 33 19.73 -40.96 -2.90
C TRP A 33 20.94 -40.05 -3.04
N LEU A 34 22.10 -40.62 -3.35
CA LEU A 34 23.29 -39.85 -3.66
C LEU A 34 23.15 -39.28 -5.06
N CYS A 35 23.01 -37.96 -5.17
CA CYS A 35 22.80 -37.27 -6.43
C CYS A 35 24.01 -36.41 -6.77
N LYS A 36 24.44 -36.40 -8.04
CA LYS A 36 25.44 -35.47 -8.59
C LYS A 36 24.71 -34.34 -9.30
N CYS A 37 25.02 -33.11 -8.93
CA CYS A 37 24.45 -31.96 -9.61
C CYS A 37 25.27 -31.61 -10.86
N SER A 38 24.66 -30.94 -11.84
CA SER A 38 25.35 -30.33 -12.99
C SER A 38 26.53 -29.42 -12.58
N CYS A 39 26.49 -28.87 -11.36
CA CYS A 39 27.58 -28.10 -10.73
C CYS A 39 28.80 -28.94 -10.29
N GLY A 40 28.77 -30.27 -10.49
CA GLY A 40 29.78 -31.21 -10.02
C GLY A 40 29.65 -31.63 -8.55
N THR A 41 28.86 -30.92 -7.73
CA THR A 41 28.68 -31.26 -6.31
C THR A 41 27.79 -32.50 -6.13
N THR A 42 28.24 -33.44 -5.31
CA THR A 42 27.46 -34.61 -4.88
C THR A 42 26.77 -34.36 -3.53
N LYS A 43 25.52 -34.81 -3.38
CA LYS A 43 24.75 -34.65 -2.14
C LYS A 43 23.75 -35.79 -1.96
N ALA A 44 23.56 -36.24 -0.71
CA ALA A 44 22.45 -37.12 -0.34
C ALA A 44 21.14 -36.32 -0.29
N VAL A 45 20.18 -36.68 -1.13
CA VAL A 45 18.88 -35.99 -1.28
C VAL A 45 17.76 -36.98 -0.94
N ALA A 46 16.76 -36.53 -0.16
CA ALA A 46 15.66 -37.41 0.22
C ALA A 46 14.77 -37.76 -0.98
N GLN A 47 14.37 -39.01 -1.11
CA GLN A 47 13.55 -39.52 -2.23
C GLN A 47 12.29 -38.68 -2.45
N ARG A 48 11.56 -38.37 -1.37
CA ARG A 48 10.35 -37.53 -1.43
C ARG A 48 10.61 -36.14 -2.04
N THR A 49 11.80 -35.58 -1.83
CA THR A 49 12.15 -34.22 -2.29
C THR A 49 12.58 -34.17 -3.75
N LEU A 50 13.04 -35.29 -4.30
CA LEU A 50 13.30 -35.45 -5.73
C LEU A 50 11.98 -35.59 -6.49
N ILE A 51 11.09 -36.47 -6.00
CA ILE A 51 9.80 -36.76 -6.64
C ILE A 51 8.87 -35.55 -6.61
N ASN A 52 8.78 -34.84 -5.48
CA ASN A 52 7.89 -33.67 -5.37
C ASN A 52 8.50 -32.36 -5.92
N GLY A 53 9.70 -32.41 -6.49
CA GLY A 53 10.37 -31.27 -7.12
C GLY A 53 10.83 -30.16 -6.17
N THR A 54 10.88 -30.40 -4.86
CA THR A 54 11.40 -29.41 -3.89
C THR A 54 12.92 -29.28 -3.92
N SER A 55 13.64 -30.36 -4.26
CA SER A 55 15.09 -30.33 -4.44
C SER A 55 15.44 -30.35 -5.92
N LYS A 56 15.81 -29.18 -6.47
CA LYS A 56 16.10 -29.00 -7.91
C LYS A 56 17.59 -28.95 -8.27
N SER A 57 18.46 -28.60 -7.31
CA SER A 57 19.92 -28.51 -7.53
C SER A 57 20.69 -28.55 -6.20
N CYS A 58 22.03 -28.60 -6.30
CA CYS A 58 22.96 -28.48 -5.16
C CYS A 58 22.88 -27.12 -4.43
N GLY A 59 22.08 -26.17 -4.95
CA GLY A 59 22.04 -24.78 -4.50
C GLY A 59 22.97 -23.85 -5.29
N CYS A 60 23.70 -24.37 -6.29
CA CYS A 60 24.57 -23.59 -7.19
C CYS A 60 23.78 -22.53 -7.98
N TYR A 61 22.59 -22.88 -8.48
CA TYR A 61 21.78 -21.99 -9.31
C TYR A 61 21.19 -20.83 -8.50
N ALA A 62 20.89 -21.06 -7.22
CA ALA A 62 20.46 -19.99 -6.30
C ALA A 62 21.58 -18.95 -6.03
N LYS A 63 22.85 -19.25 -6.32
CA LYS A 63 23.98 -18.32 -6.18
C LYS A 63 24.16 -17.36 -7.36
N LYS A 64 23.62 -17.65 -8.56
CA LYS A 64 23.70 -16.75 -9.73
C LYS A 64 22.58 -15.68 -9.76
N SER A 65 21.50 -15.85 -8.97
CA SER A 65 20.35 -14.96 -8.96
C SER A 65 19.98 -14.51 -7.53
N GLY A 66 20.82 -13.67 -6.91
CA GLY A 66 20.45 -12.63 -5.95
C GLY A 66 19.49 -12.93 -4.77
N LYS A 67 19.29 -14.18 -4.33
CA LYS A 67 18.52 -14.50 -3.12
C LYS A 67 19.39 -15.24 -2.11
N LYS A 68 19.65 -14.60 -0.95
CA LYS A 68 20.37 -15.18 0.19
C LYS A 68 19.54 -16.24 0.91
N LEU A 69 20.05 -17.47 1.00
CA LEU A 69 19.98 -18.35 2.17
C LEU A 69 21.32 -19.16 2.22
N GLY A 70 22.02 -19.16 3.35
CA GLY A 70 23.42 -19.61 3.50
C GLY A 70 23.65 -21.13 3.40
N ARG A 71 24.87 -21.71 3.39
CA ARG A 71 26.28 -21.27 3.42
C ARG A 71 27.12 -22.39 2.78
N LYS A 72 28.07 -22.05 1.90
CA LYS A 72 29.43 -22.65 1.87
C LYS A 72 30.37 -21.47 1.58
N CYS A 73 31.38 -21.35 2.45
CA CYS A 73 32.28 -20.19 2.60
C CYS A 73 32.93 -19.82 1.28
N LEU A 74 33.00 -18.52 0.99
CA LEU A 74 34.12 -18.00 0.22
C LEU A 74 35.38 -18.24 1.06
N ASP A 75 36.45 -18.67 0.41
CA ASP A 75 37.78 -18.54 0.99
C ASP A 75 38.14 -17.06 1.03
N LEU A 76 38.54 -16.58 2.20
CA LEU A 76 38.85 -15.18 2.44
C LEU A 76 40.36 -14.96 2.58
N THR A 77 41.18 -16.00 2.46
CA THR A 77 42.65 -15.89 2.50
C THR A 77 43.17 -14.84 1.52
N GLY A 78 44.08 -13.99 1.98
CA GLY A 78 44.65 -12.86 1.22
C GLY A 78 43.75 -11.62 1.09
N GLN A 79 42.47 -11.69 1.49
CA GLN A 79 41.57 -10.54 1.38
C GLN A 79 41.75 -9.56 2.54
N THR A 80 41.64 -8.27 2.22
CA THR A 80 41.74 -7.17 3.17
C THR A 80 40.37 -6.62 3.54
N PHE A 81 40.06 -6.57 4.84
CA PHE A 81 38.83 -6.01 5.40
C PHE A 81 39.21 -4.86 6.32
N GLY A 82 39.17 -3.62 5.79
CA GLY A 82 39.71 -2.45 6.48
C GLY A 82 41.22 -2.55 6.65
N SER A 83 41.69 -2.54 7.90
CA SER A 83 43.11 -2.68 8.27
C SER A 83 43.55 -4.13 8.48
N LEU A 84 42.69 -5.13 8.24
CA LEU A 84 42.97 -6.54 8.51
C LEU A 84 43.15 -7.35 7.22
N THR A 85 44.26 -8.06 7.11
CA THR A 85 44.54 -9.04 6.05
C THR A 85 44.29 -10.45 6.58
N VAL A 86 43.44 -11.20 5.91
CA VAL A 86 43.11 -12.58 6.31
C VAL A 86 44.25 -13.52 5.90
N LEU A 87 44.84 -14.22 6.88
CA LEU A 87 45.96 -15.13 6.65
C LEU A 87 45.48 -16.56 6.41
N LYS A 88 44.77 -17.16 7.37
CA LYS A 88 44.38 -18.57 7.31
C LYS A 88 43.10 -18.87 8.09
N LYS A 89 42.43 -19.96 7.73
CA LYS A 89 41.22 -20.44 8.42
C LYS A 89 41.61 -21.16 9.71
N VAL A 90 40.86 -20.91 10.79
CA VAL A 90 41.05 -21.57 12.09
C VAL A 90 39.73 -22.18 12.53
N ASP A 91 39.73 -23.48 12.85
CA ASP A 91 38.54 -24.22 13.28
C ASP A 91 38.58 -24.43 14.79
N LEU A 92 37.91 -23.54 15.55
CA LEU A 92 37.93 -23.57 17.02
C LEU A 92 36.70 -24.27 17.66
N GLN A 93 35.59 -24.47 16.94
CA GLN A 93 34.37 -25.14 17.45
C GLN A 93 33.51 -25.73 16.32
N ARG A 94 32.74 -26.78 16.63
CA ARG A 94 32.05 -27.72 15.70
C ARG A 94 31.06 -27.08 14.70
N TRP A 95 30.73 -25.79 14.81
CA TRP A 95 29.81 -25.09 13.90
C TRP A 95 30.17 -23.62 13.57
N SER A 96 31.32 -23.09 14.03
CA SER A 96 31.69 -21.68 13.83
C SER A 96 33.03 -21.53 13.10
N LYS A 97 33.03 -20.73 12.01
CA LYS A 97 34.19 -20.52 11.14
C LYS A 97 34.95 -19.26 11.53
N TYR A 98 36.19 -19.43 11.96
CA TYR A 98 37.07 -18.33 12.33
C TYR A 98 38.23 -18.21 11.35
N TRP A 99 38.79 -17.01 11.27
CA TRP A 99 39.91 -16.66 10.40
C TRP A 99 40.96 -15.94 11.21
N LEU A 100 42.21 -16.39 11.10
CA LEU A 100 43.37 -15.66 11.58
C LEU A 100 43.63 -14.51 10.62
N CYS A 101 43.63 -13.30 11.15
CA CYS A 101 43.82 -12.06 10.39
C CYS A 101 44.98 -11.28 11.01
N LYS A 102 45.86 -10.73 10.17
CA LYS A 102 46.92 -9.81 10.57
C LYS A 102 46.48 -8.39 10.31
N CYS A 103 46.51 -7.55 11.34
CA CYS A 103 46.24 -6.12 11.16
C CYS A 103 47.45 -5.39 10.60
N SER A 104 47.25 -4.25 9.95
CA SER A 104 48.30 -3.34 9.49
C SER A 104 49.24 -2.87 10.61
N CYS A 105 48.83 -2.94 11.88
CA CYS A 105 49.68 -2.67 13.04
C CYS A 105 50.53 -3.87 13.52
N GLY A 106 50.49 -5.00 12.81
CA GLY A 106 51.27 -6.20 13.11
C GLY A 106 50.60 -7.22 14.05
N LYS A 107 49.52 -6.85 14.75
CA LYS A 107 48.81 -7.77 15.67
C LYS A 107 47.96 -8.80 14.90
N GLU A 108 48.09 -10.07 15.28
CA GLU A 108 47.27 -11.17 14.77
C GLU A 108 46.03 -11.40 15.65
N LEU A 109 44.90 -11.68 15.01
CA LEU A 109 43.63 -11.93 15.69
C LEU A 109 42.80 -13.00 14.99
N THR A 110 42.03 -13.73 15.79
CA THR A 110 41.07 -14.71 15.30
C THR A 110 39.66 -14.11 15.25
N ILE A 111 39.15 -13.87 14.04
CA ILE A 111 37.89 -13.16 13.78
C ILE A 111 36.88 -14.11 13.13
N SER A 112 35.63 -14.04 13.55
CA SER A 112 34.57 -14.87 12.96
C SER A 112 34.22 -14.42 11.55
N HIS A 113 33.92 -15.39 10.67
CA HIS A 113 33.54 -15.12 9.27
C HIS A 113 32.38 -14.11 9.12
N GLN A 114 31.40 -14.10 10.04
CA GLN A 114 30.29 -13.14 9.97
C GLN A 114 30.72 -11.71 10.23
N LYS A 115 31.70 -11.50 11.10
CA LYS A 115 32.20 -10.16 11.45
C LYS A 115 33.02 -9.55 10.31
N LEU A 116 33.80 -10.37 9.59
CA LEU A 116 34.54 -9.96 8.40
C LEU A 116 33.60 -9.59 7.24
N VAL A 117 32.63 -10.44 6.92
CA VAL A 117 31.74 -10.27 5.74
C VAL A 117 30.69 -9.15 5.93
N ASN A 118 30.33 -8.83 7.17
CA ASN A 118 29.39 -7.76 7.48
C ASN A 118 30.09 -6.45 7.90
N ASN A 119 31.41 -6.36 7.77
CA ASN A 119 32.23 -5.18 8.12
C ASN A 119 32.07 -4.69 9.57
N TYR A 120 31.76 -5.58 10.52
CA TYR A 120 31.67 -5.23 11.94
C TYR A 120 33.04 -5.25 12.64
N SER A 121 34.11 -5.71 11.97
CA SER A 121 35.45 -5.84 12.54
C SER A 121 36.50 -5.53 11.48
N GLU A 122 36.59 -4.25 11.11
CA GLU A 122 37.52 -3.71 10.10
C GLU A 122 38.93 -3.44 10.67
N SER A 123 39.16 -3.67 11.98
CA SER A 123 40.47 -3.51 12.62
C SER A 123 40.60 -4.38 13.86
N CYS A 124 41.84 -4.54 14.38
CA CYS A 124 42.11 -5.40 15.52
C CYS A 124 41.62 -4.91 16.90
N ASN A 125 40.83 -3.83 16.97
CA ASN A 125 40.60 -3.11 18.22
C ASN A 125 41.89 -2.77 19.00
N CYS A 126 43.04 -2.83 18.33
CA CYS A 126 44.31 -2.23 18.72
C CYS A 126 44.19 -0.72 18.95
N TYR A 127 43.09 -0.13 18.47
CA TYR A 127 42.60 1.20 18.76
C TYR A 127 42.11 1.41 20.20
N GLN A 128 41.74 0.34 20.94
CA GLN A 128 41.26 0.43 22.33
C GLN A 128 42.35 0.18 23.38
N GLN A 129 43.61 -0.09 23.01
CA GLN A 129 44.69 -0.24 23.99
C GLN A 129 45.99 0.48 23.66
N ARG A 130 46.05 1.28 22.59
CA ARG A 130 47.10 2.30 22.45
C ARG A 130 46.46 3.58 21.93
N GLY A 131 46.71 4.67 22.67
CA GLY A 131 46.15 6.00 22.49
C GLY A 131 45.96 6.39 21.03
N TRP A 132 44.77 6.92 20.77
CA TRP A 132 44.29 7.44 19.50
C TRP A 132 45.36 8.28 18.78
N LYS A 133 45.93 7.79 17.66
CA LYS A 133 46.47 8.73 16.66
C LYS A 133 45.26 9.47 16.08
N ARG A 134 45.06 10.70 16.56
CA ARG A 134 44.02 11.62 16.09
C ARG A 134 44.16 11.78 14.58
N ILE A 135 43.12 11.41 13.84
CA ILE A 135 43.05 11.76 12.43
C ILE A 135 42.75 13.26 12.38
N ASP A 136 43.70 14.02 11.83
CA ASP A 136 43.53 15.43 11.51
C ASP A 136 42.76 15.56 10.19
N LEU A 137 41.66 16.31 10.23
CA LEU A 137 40.83 16.57 9.05
C LEU A 137 41.09 17.95 8.46
N THR A 138 41.97 18.75 9.07
CA THR A 138 42.35 20.08 8.60
C THR A 138 42.79 20.07 7.14
N GLY A 139 42.31 21.04 6.35
CA GLY A 139 42.58 21.18 4.92
C GLY A 139 41.74 20.27 4.02
N ARG A 140 41.00 19.29 4.55
CA ARG A 140 40.18 18.39 3.73
C ARG A 140 38.84 19.01 3.35
N THR A 141 38.37 18.69 2.14
CA THR A 141 37.08 19.15 1.61
C THR A 141 36.00 18.07 1.68
N TYR A 142 34.84 18.40 2.23
CA TYR A 142 33.67 17.54 2.33
C TYR A 142 32.43 18.26 1.78
N GLY A 143 32.03 17.95 0.54
CA GLY A 143 30.98 18.70 -0.15
C GLY A 143 31.41 20.16 -0.36
N GLN A 144 30.56 21.13 0.04
CA GLN A 144 30.85 22.58 -0.01
C GLN A 144 31.62 23.13 1.21
N PHE A 145 32.31 22.28 1.96
CA PHE A 145 33.02 22.68 3.19
C PHE A 145 34.49 22.28 3.14
N ILE A 146 35.38 23.21 3.52
CA ILE A 146 36.79 22.95 3.83
C ILE A 146 36.98 22.99 5.35
N VAL A 147 37.69 22.00 5.91
CA VAL A 147 37.94 21.93 7.35
C VAL A 147 39.11 22.84 7.72
N LEU A 148 38.91 23.75 8.66
CA LEU A 148 39.92 24.72 9.10
C LEU A 148 40.71 24.24 10.32
N LYS A 149 40.01 23.78 11.38
CA LYS A 149 40.66 23.34 12.63
C LYS A 149 39.73 22.50 13.50
N GLU A 150 40.30 21.77 14.45
CA GLU A 150 39.53 21.05 15.47
C GLU A 150 38.82 22.04 16.41
N ALA A 151 37.53 21.81 16.66
CA ALA A 151 36.72 22.59 17.60
C ALA A 151 36.58 21.83 18.94
N ALA A 152 36.12 22.53 19.97
CA ALA A 152 35.91 21.93 21.29
C ALA A 152 35.00 20.71 21.21
N ALA A 153 35.39 19.63 21.89
CA ALA A 153 34.56 18.44 21.97
C ALA A 153 33.26 18.75 22.74
N ARG A 154 32.11 18.31 22.20
CA ARG A 154 30.82 18.41 22.88
C ARG A 154 30.20 17.03 22.99
N TYR A 155 29.70 16.68 24.18
CA TYR A 155 29.09 15.38 24.47
C TYR A 155 29.99 14.19 24.08
N GLY A 156 31.29 14.28 24.35
CA GLY A 156 32.27 13.24 24.03
C GLY A 156 32.52 13.01 22.53
N LYS A 157 32.07 13.92 21.65
CA LYS A 157 32.24 13.83 20.20
C LYS A 157 33.13 14.94 19.66
N ARG A 158 34.02 14.58 18.74
CA ARG A 158 34.92 15.52 18.04
C ARG A 158 34.15 16.38 17.04
N HIS A 159 34.39 17.69 17.11
CA HIS A 159 33.81 18.68 16.23
C HIS A 159 34.92 19.40 15.47
N TRP A 160 34.60 19.91 14.28
CA TRP A 160 35.55 20.56 13.38
C TRP A 160 34.97 21.87 12.92
N LEU A 161 35.75 22.94 13.01
CA LEU A 161 35.41 24.22 12.41
C LEU A 161 35.64 24.10 10.90
N CYS A 162 34.57 24.23 10.12
CA CYS A 162 34.58 24.11 8.68
C CYS A 162 34.15 25.43 8.05
N GLN A 163 34.85 25.89 7.01
CA GLN A 163 34.48 27.05 6.20
C GLN A 163 33.77 26.58 4.94
N CYS A 164 32.70 27.26 4.56
CA CYS A 164 32.08 26.99 3.28
C CYS A 164 32.94 27.55 2.14
N THR A 165 33.18 26.73 1.11
CA THR A 165 33.94 27.12 -0.08
C THR A 165 33.19 28.09 -0.98
N THR A 166 31.87 28.24 -0.80
CA THR A 166 31.02 29.12 -1.63
C THR A 166 30.79 30.51 -1.02
N CYS A 167 30.70 30.63 0.29
CA CYS A 167 30.29 31.88 0.97
C CYS A 167 31.22 32.29 2.11
N GLY A 168 32.28 31.53 2.38
CA GLY A 168 33.25 31.85 3.43
C GLY A 168 32.76 31.72 4.88
N THR A 169 31.49 31.42 5.13
CA THR A 169 30.98 31.28 6.51
C THR A 169 31.59 30.05 7.21
N THR A 170 32.01 30.22 8.46
CA THR A 170 32.56 29.16 9.30
C THR A 170 31.49 28.52 10.19
N ARG A 171 31.57 27.21 10.41
CA ARG A 171 30.61 26.44 11.24
C ARG A 171 31.26 25.25 11.92
N GLU A 172 30.83 24.94 13.15
CA GLU A 172 31.23 23.72 13.85
C GLU A 172 30.39 22.52 13.37
N VAL A 173 31.07 21.47 12.90
CA VAL A 173 30.45 20.27 12.35
C VAL A 173 30.99 19.04 13.08
N ASN A 174 30.09 18.14 13.45
CA ASN A 174 30.47 16.85 14.05
C ASN A 174 31.27 16.01 13.04
N GLN A 175 32.41 15.44 13.47
CA GLN A 175 33.28 14.62 12.63
C GLN A 175 32.53 13.53 11.86
N SER A 176 31.60 12.84 12.53
CA SER A 176 30.82 11.75 11.90
C SER A 176 29.94 12.23 10.74
N ARG A 177 29.50 13.49 10.74
CA ARG A 177 28.68 14.05 9.65
C ARG A 177 29.50 14.37 8.41
N LEU A 178 30.76 14.77 8.59
CA LEU A 178 31.73 14.97 7.52
C LEU A 178 32.10 13.63 6.88
N THR A 179 32.46 12.64 7.68
CA THR A 179 32.94 11.33 7.18
C THR A 179 31.82 10.47 6.59
N THR A 180 30.59 10.54 7.10
CA THR A 180 29.43 9.82 6.52
C THR A 180 28.80 10.52 5.32
N GLY A 181 29.23 11.74 4.99
CA GLY A 181 28.69 12.52 3.87
C GLY A 181 27.24 12.94 4.03
N THR A 182 26.74 13.02 5.27
CA THR A 182 25.37 13.48 5.58
C THR A 182 25.22 14.99 5.46
N ILE A 183 26.32 15.74 5.54
CA ILE A 183 26.37 17.18 5.22
C ILE A 183 27.10 17.38 3.89
N LYS A 184 26.41 17.90 2.87
CA LYS A 184 26.97 18.11 1.53
C LYS A 184 26.96 19.57 1.08
N SER A 185 26.09 20.39 1.66
CA SER A 185 25.86 21.77 1.24
C SER A 185 25.76 22.72 2.42
N CYS A 186 26.27 23.93 2.24
CA CYS A 186 26.16 24.98 3.26
C CYS A 186 24.79 25.67 3.19
N PRO A 187 24.14 25.96 4.34
CA PRO A 187 22.93 26.78 4.38
C PRO A 187 23.11 28.23 3.89
N CYS A 188 24.34 28.69 3.64
CA CYS A 188 24.57 30.03 3.05
C CYS A 188 24.15 30.15 1.58
N SER A 189 23.65 29.07 0.97
CA SER A 189 22.77 29.16 -0.20
C SER A 189 21.41 29.83 0.09
N GLN A 190 21.21 30.43 1.27
CA GLN A 190 19.93 31.04 1.73
C GLN A 190 19.99 32.52 2.12
N ASP A 191 20.96 33.30 1.64
CA ASP A 191 20.76 34.75 1.46
C ASP A 191 20.29 35.08 0.04
N LEU A 192 19.36 34.26 -0.48
CA LEU A 192 18.62 34.62 -1.69
C LEU A 192 17.71 35.79 -1.36
N ASP A 193 17.92 36.93 -2.03
CA ASP A 193 16.85 37.90 -2.16
C ASP A 193 15.77 37.28 -3.05
N LEU A 194 14.57 37.12 -2.48
CA LEU A 194 13.45 36.51 -3.17
C LEU A 194 12.56 37.55 -3.84
N THR A 195 12.82 38.84 -3.67
CA THR A 195 12.06 39.92 -4.32
C THR A 195 11.95 39.70 -5.83
N GLY A 196 10.75 39.89 -6.38
CA GLY A 196 10.44 39.66 -7.79
C GLY A 196 10.25 38.19 -8.19
N HIS A 197 10.72 37.22 -7.39
CA HIS A 197 10.56 35.80 -7.75
C HIS A 197 9.12 35.31 -7.59
N THR A 198 8.67 34.52 -8.58
CA THR A 198 7.34 33.92 -8.62
C THR A 198 7.35 32.45 -8.23
N TYR A 199 6.57 32.08 -7.23
CA TYR A 199 6.36 30.71 -6.74
C TYR A 199 4.91 30.28 -6.96
N GLY A 200 4.64 29.68 -8.12
CA GLY A 200 3.28 29.37 -8.55
C GLY A 200 2.53 30.67 -8.88
N HIS A 201 1.49 30.98 -8.11
CA HIS A 201 0.68 32.20 -8.25
C HIS A 201 1.14 33.35 -7.34
N LEU A 202 2.24 33.18 -6.61
CA LEU A 202 2.75 34.15 -5.64
C LEU A 202 4.00 34.84 -6.15
N THR A 203 3.97 36.15 -6.30
CA THR A 203 5.13 37.01 -6.56
C THR A 203 5.60 37.59 -5.23
N VAL A 204 6.87 37.42 -4.90
CA VAL A 204 7.46 37.94 -3.66
C VAL A 204 7.75 39.43 -3.82
N LEU A 205 7.24 40.25 -2.91
CA LEU A 205 7.38 41.71 -2.92
C LEU A 205 8.60 42.17 -2.13
N LYS A 206 8.68 41.79 -0.84
CA LYS A 206 9.74 42.24 0.07
C LYS A 206 9.94 41.33 1.27
N LYS A 207 11.11 41.46 1.90
CA LYS A 207 11.43 40.83 3.19
C LYS A 207 10.46 41.32 4.26
N SER A 208 10.04 40.40 5.13
CA SER A 208 9.22 40.69 6.32
C SER A 208 9.99 40.36 7.60
N ALA A 209 9.29 40.24 8.72
CA ALA A 209 9.88 39.98 10.03
C ALA A 209 10.61 38.63 10.12
N ILE A 210 11.68 38.59 10.92
CA ILE A 210 12.33 37.36 11.35
C ILE A 210 11.72 36.95 12.69
N ARG A 211 11.10 35.76 12.76
CA ARG A 211 10.51 35.23 14.00
C ARG A 211 11.04 33.84 14.29
N LYS A 212 11.56 33.60 15.51
CA LYS A 212 12.11 32.30 15.94
C LYS A 212 13.08 31.71 14.90
N GLN A 213 14.06 32.50 14.47
CA GLN A 213 15.05 32.16 13.43
C GLN A 213 14.47 31.80 12.04
N SER A 214 13.17 31.99 11.81
CA SER A 214 12.52 31.80 10.52
C SER A 214 12.29 33.15 9.83
N ARG A 215 12.70 33.24 8.58
CA ARG A 215 12.53 34.43 7.72
C ARG A 215 11.18 34.39 7.01
N TYR A 216 10.48 35.51 6.99
CA TYR A 216 9.18 35.67 6.32
C TYR A 216 9.29 36.66 5.16
N TRP A 217 8.41 36.50 4.17
CA TRP A 217 8.36 37.30 2.95
C TRP A 217 6.92 37.71 2.66
N LEU A 218 6.72 38.97 2.31
CA LEU A 218 5.45 39.46 1.79
C LEU A 218 5.34 39.09 0.32
N CYS A 219 4.24 38.44 -0.05
CA CYS A 219 4.00 37.96 -1.40
C CYS A 219 2.63 38.44 -1.89
N GLN A 220 2.56 39.02 -3.09
CA GLN A 220 1.31 39.28 -3.79
C GLN A 220 0.97 38.10 -4.66
N CYS A 221 -0.27 37.64 -4.60
CA CYS A 221 -0.73 36.59 -5.50
C CYS A 221 -1.37 37.20 -6.74
N SER A 222 -1.43 36.44 -7.83
CA SER A 222 -2.23 36.78 -9.03
C SER A 222 -3.70 37.11 -8.75
N CYS A 223 -4.20 36.75 -7.56
CA CYS A 223 -5.52 37.07 -7.03
C CYS A 223 -5.66 38.48 -6.43
N GLY A 224 -4.59 39.29 -6.43
CA GLY A 224 -4.50 40.58 -5.72
C GLY A 224 -4.23 40.48 -4.21
N ASN A 225 -4.52 39.35 -3.55
CA ASN A 225 -4.26 39.23 -2.11
C ASN A 225 -2.76 39.17 -1.80
N ILE A 226 -2.37 39.90 -0.73
CA ILE A 226 -1.02 39.91 -0.16
C ILE A 226 -0.99 38.96 1.05
N ILE A 227 0.01 38.10 1.11
CA ILE A 227 0.20 37.13 2.21
C ILE A 227 1.64 37.18 2.76
N GLU A 228 1.80 36.82 4.03
CA GLU A 228 3.11 36.64 4.66
C GLU A 228 3.49 35.14 4.67
N ALA A 229 4.53 34.77 3.93
CA ALA A 229 4.96 33.37 3.74
C ALA A 229 6.36 33.11 4.31
N ARG A 230 6.57 31.93 4.92
CA ARG A 230 7.90 31.50 5.39
C ARG A 230 8.81 31.19 4.20
N GLN A 231 10.06 31.66 4.24
CA GLN A 231 11.06 31.47 3.18
C GLN A 231 11.18 30.01 2.74
N TRP A 232 11.36 29.07 3.68
CA TRP A 232 11.51 27.65 3.35
C TRP A 232 10.28 27.04 2.66
N ARG A 233 9.08 27.58 2.89
CA ARG A 233 7.85 27.10 2.23
C ARG A 233 7.75 27.59 0.78
N LEU A 234 8.30 28.76 0.49
CA LEU A 234 8.44 29.28 -0.88
C LEU A 234 9.50 28.47 -1.64
N THR A 235 10.70 28.32 -1.06
CA THR A 235 11.82 27.62 -1.72
C THR A 235 11.53 26.13 -1.96
N ASN A 236 10.90 25.43 -1.01
CA ASN A 236 10.49 24.02 -1.18
C ASN A 236 9.16 23.86 -1.95
N ARG A 237 8.60 24.95 -2.51
CA ARG A 237 7.36 24.99 -3.32
C ARG A 237 6.12 24.36 -2.65
N ASN A 238 6.06 24.43 -1.32
CA ASN A 238 4.95 23.93 -0.51
C ASN A 238 3.77 24.92 -0.48
N ILE A 239 4.02 26.20 -0.75
CA ILE A 239 2.98 27.22 -0.95
C ILE A 239 3.07 27.75 -2.39
N ARG A 240 1.95 27.70 -3.13
CA ARG A 240 1.89 28.05 -4.57
C ARG A 240 0.80 29.06 -4.91
N SER A 241 0.04 29.56 -3.93
CA SER A 241 -1.01 30.58 -4.11
C SER A 241 -1.41 31.18 -2.76
N CYS A 242 -2.09 32.34 -2.78
CA CYS A 242 -2.75 32.95 -1.62
C CYS A 242 -3.89 32.07 -1.04
N GLY A 243 -4.23 30.96 -1.71
CA GLY A 243 -5.44 30.18 -1.43
C GLY A 243 -6.69 30.70 -2.15
N CYS A 244 -6.57 31.71 -3.03
CA CYS A 244 -7.67 32.25 -3.86
C CYS A 244 -8.33 31.23 -4.78
N ARG A 245 -7.62 30.17 -5.20
CA ARG A 245 -8.25 29.09 -5.96
C ARG A 245 -9.27 28.30 -5.11
N ARG A 246 -9.35 28.60 -3.81
CA ARG A 246 -10.42 28.23 -2.88
C ARG A 246 -11.36 29.40 -2.53
N LYS A 247 -11.22 30.56 -3.18
CA LYS A 247 -12.14 31.71 -3.13
C LYS A 247 -12.98 31.72 -4.41
N SER A 248 -13.61 30.60 -4.77
CA SER A 248 -14.73 30.64 -5.70
C SER A 248 -15.91 31.24 -4.95
N ASP A 249 -16.59 32.20 -5.55
CA ASP A 249 -17.95 32.54 -5.17
C ASP A 249 -18.82 31.30 -5.38
N LEU A 250 -19.56 30.89 -4.35
CA LEU A 250 -20.38 29.68 -4.39
C LEU A 250 -21.86 30.00 -4.54
N ARG A 251 -22.26 31.27 -4.68
CA ARG A 251 -23.67 31.65 -4.90
C ARG A 251 -24.27 30.82 -6.04
N ASN A 252 -25.51 30.37 -5.84
CA ASN A 252 -26.30 29.54 -6.75
C ASN A 252 -25.73 28.15 -7.09
N HIS A 253 -24.62 27.73 -6.46
CA HIS A 253 -24.09 26.38 -6.68
C HIS A 253 -24.87 25.33 -5.90
N GLN A 254 -25.18 24.21 -6.57
CA GLN A 254 -25.90 23.09 -5.98
C GLN A 254 -24.96 21.97 -5.52
N TYR A 255 -25.04 21.62 -4.23
CA TYR A 255 -24.30 20.55 -3.59
C TYR A 255 -25.28 19.48 -3.07
N GLY A 256 -25.66 18.54 -3.94
CA GLY A 256 -26.67 17.53 -3.63
C GLY A 256 -28.06 18.15 -3.48
N GLN A 257 -28.64 18.09 -2.29
CA GLN A 257 -29.93 18.71 -1.96
C GLN A 257 -29.80 20.17 -1.47
N LEU A 258 -28.59 20.73 -1.43
CA LEU A 258 -28.32 22.08 -0.92
C LEU A 258 -28.02 23.04 -2.06
N THR A 259 -28.69 24.19 -2.09
CA THR A 259 -28.42 25.31 -2.96
C THR A 259 -27.82 26.45 -2.14
N VAL A 260 -26.67 26.98 -2.54
CA VAL A 260 -26.01 28.09 -1.85
C VAL A 260 -26.68 29.40 -2.23
N LEU A 261 -27.12 30.16 -1.23
CA LEU A 261 -27.80 31.45 -1.41
C LEU A 261 -26.80 32.61 -1.33
N GLU A 262 -26.17 32.79 -0.17
CA GLU A 262 -25.31 33.94 0.13
C GLU A 262 -24.16 33.57 1.07
N GLU A 263 -23.17 34.46 1.15
CA GLU A 263 -22.05 34.32 2.08
C GLU A 263 -22.49 34.69 3.50
N ALA A 264 -22.22 33.82 4.48
CA ALA A 264 -22.51 34.07 5.88
C ALA A 264 -21.25 34.57 6.62
N GLU A 265 -21.43 35.15 7.81
CA GLU A 265 -20.34 35.68 8.61
C GLU A 265 -19.17 34.70 8.80
N SER A 266 -17.96 35.22 8.57
CA SER A 266 -16.72 34.47 8.77
C SER A 266 -16.47 34.26 10.27
N ARG A 267 -16.20 33.02 10.68
CA ARG A 267 -15.86 32.68 12.08
C ARG A 267 -14.49 31.99 12.14
N TYR A 268 -13.60 32.48 13.00
CA TYR A 268 -12.23 31.95 13.16
C TYR A 268 -11.44 31.86 11.84
N GLY A 269 -11.57 32.87 10.97
CA GLY A 269 -10.93 32.91 9.65
C GLY A 269 -11.42 31.84 8.66
N LYS A 270 -12.59 31.24 8.91
CA LYS A 270 -13.23 30.24 8.03
C LYS A 270 -14.50 30.85 7.42
N ARG A 271 -14.68 30.63 6.12
CA ARG A 271 -15.86 31.08 5.36
C ARG A 271 -17.04 30.13 5.53
N PHE A 272 -18.22 30.70 5.69
CA PHE A 272 -19.49 30.01 5.80
C PHE A 272 -20.45 30.51 4.73
N TRP A 273 -21.38 29.65 4.33
CA TRP A 273 -22.36 29.93 3.29
C TRP A 273 -23.74 29.55 3.79
N LEU A 274 -24.71 30.44 3.61
CA LEU A 274 -26.11 30.13 3.83
C LEU A 274 -26.61 29.27 2.68
N CYS A 275 -27.08 28.07 2.99
CA CYS A 275 -27.56 27.11 2.01
C CYS A 275 -29.02 26.76 2.29
N GLN A 276 -29.88 26.80 1.28
CA GLN A 276 -31.24 26.27 1.34
C GLN A 276 -31.25 24.82 0.86
N CYS A 277 -31.88 23.93 1.62
CA CYS A 277 -32.06 22.57 1.17
C CYS A 277 -33.39 22.42 0.41
N SER A 278 -33.49 21.41 -0.46
CA SER A 278 -34.76 20.99 -1.08
C SER A 278 -35.85 20.64 -0.04
N CYS A 279 -35.49 20.47 1.23
CA CYS A 279 -36.39 20.28 2.36
C CYS A 279 -37.03 21.59 2.87
N GLY A 280 -36.70 22.75 2.29
CA GLY A 280 -37.09 24.09 2.74
C GLY A 280 -36.19 24.66 3.84
N THR A 281 -35.48 23.83 4.61
CA THR A 281 -34.62 24.30 5.71
C THR A 281 -33.35 24.98 5.20
N THR A 282 -33.06 26.17 5.74
CA THR A 282 -31.81 26.89 5.54
C THR A 282 -30.76 26.51 6.60
N LYS A 283 -29.49 26.45 6.20
CA LYS A 283 -28.36 26.14 7.09
C LYS A 283 -27.10 26.89 6.70
N VAL A 284 -26.38 27.39 7.70
CA VAL A 284 -25.04 27.95 7.54
C VAL A 284 -24.01 26.82 7.54
N ILE A 285 -23.28 26.66 6.43
CA ILE A 285 -22.36 25.54 6.20
C ILE A 285 -20.97 26.07 5.86
N ALA A 286 -19.94 25.53 6.51
CA ALA A 286 -18.56 25.89 6.20
C ALA A 286 -18.19 25.50 4.77
N GLN A 287 -17.57 26.41 4.02
CA GLN A 287 -17.24 26.25 2.60
C GLN A 287 -16.51 24.92 2.32
N ARG A 288 -15.55 24.56 3.18
CA ARG A 288 -14.77 23.32 3.08
C ARG A 288 -15.62 22.04 3.04
N TYR A 289 -16.81 22.02 3.64
CA TYR A 289 -17.69 20.85 3.64
C TYR A 289 -18.52 20.75 2.37
N LEU A 290 -18.86 21.88 1.75
CA LEU A 290 -19.50 21.93 0.42
C LEU A 290 -18.50 21.45 -0.64
N THR A 291 -17.32 22.06 -0.69
CA THR A 291 -16.29 21.74 -1.70
C THR A 291 -15.71 20.32 -1.55
N ALA A 292 -15.63 19.79 -0.33
CA ALA A 292 -15.20 18.40 -0.10
C ALA A 292 -16.34 17.37 -0.28
N GLY A 293 -17.56 17.81 -0.63
CA GLY A 293 -18.72 16.95 -0.83
C GLY A 293 -19.24 16.24 0.42
N ARG A 294 -18.89 16.73 1.62
CA ARG A 294 -19.31 16.17 2.92
C ARG A 294 -20.67 16.70 3.37
N ALA A 295 -21.05 17.90 2.92
CA ALA A 295 -22.37 18.47 3.15
C ALA A 295 -23.19 18.40 1.85
N ARG A 296 -24.20 17.52 1.82
CA ARG A 296 -25.09 17.32 0.66
C ARG A 296 -26.59 17.41 0.99
N SER A 297 -26.96 17.66 2.25
CA SER A 297 -28.35 17.83 2.70
C SER A 297 -28.44 18.58 4.03
N CYS A 298 -29.61 19.13 4.35
CA CYS A 298 -29.92 19.77 5.64
C CYS A 298 -29.86 18.79 6.84
N GLY A 299 -29.74 17.48 6.61
CA GLY A 299 -29.81 16.45 7.66
C GLY A 299 -31.23 16.21 8.19
N CYS A 300 -32.27 16.73 7.54
CA CYS A 300 -33.68 16.45 7.85
C CYS A 300 -33.99 14.94 7.94
N ASN A 301 -33.34 14.14 7.09
CA ASN A 301 -33.45 12.68 7.10
C ASN A 301 -32.88 12.01 8.38
N LYS A 302 -31.95 12.67 9.09
CA LYS A 302 -31.45 12.22 10.39
C LYS A 302 -32.33 12.71 11.54
N LYS A 303 -32.81 13.96 11.50
CA LYS A 303 -33.77 14.51 12.50
C LYS A 303 -35.08 13.71 12.51
N ARG A 304 -35.65 13.39 11.33
CA ARG A 304 -36.86 12.55 11.22
C ARG A 304 -36.66 11.14 11.78
N LYS A 305 -35.43 10.60 11.73
CA LYS A 305 -35.06 9.31 12.34
C LYS A 305 -34.73 9.39 13.83
N ALA A 306 -34.38 10.56 14.36
CA ALA A 306 -34.11 10.80 15.78
C ALA A 306 -35.39 11.08 16.56
N LEU A 307 -36.33 11.86 15.99
CA LEU A 307 -37.67 12.05 16.53
C LEU A 307 -38.47 10.72 16.61
N LEU A 308 -38.21 9.79 15.68
CA LEU A 308 -38.72 8.41 15.73
C LEU A 308 -38.06 7.52 16.81
N LYS A 309 -36.98 7.98 17.47
CA LYS A 309 -36.28 7.24 18.52
C LYS A 309 -36.58 7.73 19.93
N GLU A 310 -36.97 9.00 20.09
CA GLU A 310 -37.30 9.57 21.42
C GLU A 310 -38.73 9.25 21.88
N ASN A 311 -39.67 8.95 20.98
CA ASN A 311 -40.98 8.41 21.34
C ASN A 311 -40.96 6.93 21.79
N ILE A 312 -39.81 6.40 22.23
CA ILE A 312 -39.64 4.99 22.66
C ILE A 312 -39.12 4.88 24.12
N SER A 313 -38.86 5.98 24.83
CA SER A 313 -38.33 5.90 26.21
C SER A 313 -39.36 6.11 27.34
N HIS A 314 -40.64 6.33 27.05
CA HIS A 314 -41.69 6.29 28.07
C HIS A 314 -42.90 5.52 27.58
N VAL A 315 -42.94 4.21 27.85
CA VAL A 315 -44.22 3.52 28.03
C VAL A 315 -44.05 2.55 29.20
N ASP A 316 -44.75 2.89 30.28
CA ASP A 316 -44.83 2.18 31.54
C ASP A 316 -45.42 0.78 31.41
N LYS A 317 -45.18 -0.01 32.47
CA LYS A 317 -45.71 -1.34 32.71
C LYS A 317 -47.21 -1.31 33.02
N THR A 318 -48.06 -1.13 32.02
CA THR A 318 -49.45 -1.57 32.07
C THR A 318 -49.84 -2.10 30.69
N GLY A 319 -50.23 -3.38 30.66
CA GLY A 319 -50.52 -4.11 29.44
C GLY A 319 -51.96 -3.92 29.00
N THR A 320 -52.29 -2.78 28.40
CA THR A 320 -53.57 -2.39 27.76
C THR A 320 -53.30 -0.94 27.31
N GLU A 321 -53.28 -0.50 26.06
CA GLU A 321 -53.88 -0.92 24.81
C GLU A 321 -52.88 -0.63 23.67
N LEU A 322 -52.61 -1.61 22.80
CA LEU A 322 -51.82 -1.39 21.58
C LEU A 322 -52.71 -1.10 20.36
N ALA A 323 -54.04 -1.05 20.54
CA ALA A 323 -54.98 -0.71 19.49
C ALA A 323 -54.73 0.73 19.02
N GLU A 324 -54.91 0.98 17.72
CA GLU A 324 -54.74 2.28 17.05
C GLU A 324 -53.29 2.80 16.94
N HIS A 325 -52.31 2.16 17.58
CA HIS A 325 -50.90 2.52 17.40
C HIS A 325 -50.37 2.14 16.00
N THR A 326 -49.68 3.09 15.37
CA THR A 326 -49.08 2.92 14.05
C THR A 326 -47.59 2.56 14.13
N TYR A 327 -47.22 1.37 13.65
CA TYR A 327 -45.84 0.88 13.51
C TYR A 327 -45.40 0.91 12.05
N GLY A 328 -44.77 2.02 11.62
CA GLY A 328 -44.38 2.20 10.23
C GLY A 328 -45.61 2.43 9.33
N ARG A 329 -45.90 1.49 8.41
CA ARG A 329 -47.14 1.50 7.59
C ARG A 329 -48.25 0.63 8.19
N LEU A 330 -48.13 0.14 9.41
CA LEU A 330 -49.07 -0.81 10.00
C LEU A 330 -49.82 -0.15 11.15
N THR A 331 -51.14 -0.09 11.06
CA THR A 331 -52.03 0.32 12.15
C THR A 331 -52.52 -0.94 12.85
N VAL A 332 -52.34 -1.03 14.17
CA VAL A 332 -52.87 -2.16 14.96
C VAL A 332 -54.39 -2.02 15.06
N ILE A 333 -55.11 -3.10 14.71
CA ILE A 333 -56.58 -3.15 14.75
C ILE A 333 -57.03 -3.80 16.05
N LYS A 334 -56.60 -5.04 16.32
CA LYS A 334 -57.01 -5.83 17.48
C LYS A 334 -55.99 -6.89 17.83
N GLU A 335 -56.07 -7.41 19.06
CA GLU A 335 -55.28 -8.56 19.48
C GLU A 335 -55.71 -9.81 18.69
N GLY A 336 -54.74 -10.54 18.17
CA GLY A 336 -54.92 -11.82 17.49
C GLY A 336 -54.65 -12.99 18.44
N PRO A 337 -54.90 -14.24 17.98
CA PRO A 337 -54.71 -15.41 18.83
C PRO A 337 -53.26 -15.57 19.27
N ARG A 338 -53.06 -15.97 20.53
CA ARG A 338 -51.75 -16.40 21.01
C ARG A 338 -51.32 -17.65 20.25
N ARG A 339 -50.12 -17.63 19.68
CA ARG A 339 -49.51 -18.80 19.03
C ARG A 339 -48.13 -19.03 19.63
N TYR A 340 -47.85 -20.26 20.07
CA TYR A 340 -46.58 -20.63 20.72
C TYR A 340 -46.22 -19.74 21.92
N GLY A 341 -47.22 -19.37 22.74
CA GLY A 341 -47.02 -18.48 23.89
C GLY A 341 -46.79 -17.00 23.56
N GLU A 342 -46.70 -16.64 22.27
CA GLU A 342 -46.45 -15.26 21.83
C GLU A 342 -47.75 -14.53 21.46
N ARG A 343 -47.90 -13.27 21.90
CA ARG A 343 -49.00 -12.39 21.51
C ARG A 343 -48.83 -11.92 20.06
N HIS A 344 -49.92 -11.98 19.30
CA HIS A 344 -50.01 -11.53 17.92
C HIS A 344 -51.04 -10.41 17.83
N TRP A 345 -50.84 -9.49 16.88
CA TRP A 345 -51.74 -8.36 16.65
C TRP A 345 -52.13 -8.32 15.18
N LEU A 346 -53.43 -8.21 14.91
CA LEU A 346 -53.94 -7.97 13.57
C LEU A 346 -53.69 -6.51 13.22
N CYS A 347 -52.92 -6.26 12.16
CA CYS A 347 -52.55 -4.92 11.73
C CYS A 347 -53.02 -4.65 10.31
N ARG A 348 -53.68 -3.50 10.08
CA ARG A 348 -54.00 -2.99 8.74
C ARG A 348 -52.84 -2.18 8.21
N CYS A 349 -52.31 -2.53 7.06
CA CYS A 349 -51.28 -1.72 6.44
C CYS A 349 -51.91 -0.55 5.66
N SER A 350 -51.19 0.57 5.53
CA SER A 350 -51.55 1.68 4.63
C SER A 350 -51.70 1.25 3.16
N CYS A 351 -51.29 0.03 2.82
CA CYS A 351 -51.49 -0.64 1.53
C CYS A 351 -52.91 -1.26 1.38
N GLY A 352 -53.77 -1.14 2.40
CA GLY A 352 -55.08 -1.79 2.51
C GLY A 352 -55.06 -3.24 3.00
N LYS A 353 -53.89 -3.90 3.05
CA LYS A 353 -53.80 -5.33 3.44
C LYS A 353 -53.62 -5.50 4.94
N GLU A 354 -54.38 -6.43 5.50
CA GLU A 354 -54.29 -6.83 6.90
C GLU A 354 -53.31 -8.00 7.08
N ARG A 355 -52.58 -8.01 8.20
CA ARG A 355 -51.67 -9.09 8.58
C ARG A 355 -51.59 -9.25 10.09
N GLU A 356 -51.53 -10.51 10.54
CA GLU A 356 -51.14 -10.84 11.91
C GLU A 356 -49.62 -10.71 12.07
N ILE A 357 -49.20 -9.94 13.08
CA ILE A 357 -47.80 -9.65 13.34
C ILE A 357 -47.53 -9.85 14.82
N ARG A 358 -46.42 -10.51 15.13
CA ARG A 358 -45.97 -10.72 16.51
C ARG A 358 -45.73 -9.39 17.22
N GLU A 359 -46.17 -9.30 18.48
CA GLU A 359 -46.00 -8.11 19.32
C GLU A 359 -44.53 -7.66 19.38
N TYR A 360 -43.61 -8.60 19.58
CA TYR A 360 -42.17 -8.33 19.60
C TYR A 360 -41.69 -7.65 18.30
N SER A 361 -42.20 -8.09 17.14
CA SER A 361 -41.79 -7.55 15.84
C SER A 361 -42.34 -6.15 15.59
N LEU A 362 -43.50 -5.81 16.17
CA LEU A 362 -44.06 -4.45 16.17
C LEU A 362 -43.22 -3.54 17.09
N LYS A 363 -43.04 -3.94 18.35
CA LYS A 363 -42.29 -3.18 19.37
C LYS A 363 -40.83 -2.93 18.98
N LYS A 364 -40.15 -3.91 18.39
CA LYS A 364 -38.76 -3.78 17.92
C LYS A 364 -38.66 -3.19 16.51
N GLY A 365 -39.78 -2.92 15.84
CA GLY A 365 -39.82 -2.34 14.50
C GLY A 365 -39.21 -3.22 13.41
N LEU A 366 -39.23 -4.55 13.59
CA LEU A 366 -38.75 -5.53 12.60
C LEU A 366 -39.71 -5.61 11.39
N THR A 367 -41.01 -5.47 11.65
CA THR A 367 -42.05 -5.48 10.60
C THR A 367 -42.67 -4.10 10.47
N LYS A 368 -42.45 -3.44 9.31
CA LYS A 368 -42.87 -2.05 9.07
C LYS A 368 -43.97 -1.89 8.01
N SER A 369 -44.41 -2.99 7.38
CA SER A 369 -45.50 -3.01 6.39
C SER A 369 -46.02 -4.42 6.16
N CYS A 370 -47.13 -4.54 5.42
CA CYS A 370 -47.69 -5.77 4.84
C CYS A 370 -46.74 -6.54 3.89
N GLY A 371 -45.47 -6.09 3.75
CA GLY A 371 -44.54 -6.51 2.70
C GLY A 371 -44.57 -5.59 1.46
N CYS A 372 -45.45 -4.58 1.40
CA CYS A 372 -45.48 -3.63 0.29
C CYS A 372 -44.22 -2.77 0.19
N LEU A 373 -43.52 -2.49 1.31
CA LEU A 373 -42.21 -1.83 1.28
C LEU A 373 -41.14 -2.67 0.57
N ALA A 374 -41.27 -4.01 0.64
CA ALA A 374 -40.36 -4.94 -0.04
C ALA A 374 -40.77 -5.19 -1.50
N LYS A 375 -42.03 -4.93 -1.89
CA LYS A 375 -42.50 -5.08 -3.27
C LYS A 375 -41.91 -4.06 -4.26
N GLY A 376 -41.25 -3.00 -3.78
CA GLY A 376 -40.44 -2.09 -4.61
C GLY A 376 -39.02 -2.58 -4.93
N LYS A 377 -38.59 -3.72 -4.37
CA LYS A 377 -37.35 -4.41 -4.74
C LYS A 377 -37.68 -5.80 -5.24
N ARG A 378 -38.30 -5.89 -6.43
CA ARG A 378 -38.31 -7.16 -7.18
C ARG A 378 -36.87 -7.66 -7.27
N LYS A 379 -36.62 -8.91 -6.86
CA LYS A 379 -35.39 -9.63 -7.24
C LYS A 379 -35.32 -9.53 -8.77
N LYS A 380 -34.41 -8.73 -9.31
CA LYS A 380 -34.15 -8.74 -10.75
C LYS A 380 -33.73 -10.16 -11.09
N ASN A 381 -34.59 -10.90 -11.79
CA ASN A 381 -34.15 -12.08 -12.51
C ASN A 381 -33.22 -11.56 -13.60
N TYR A 382 -31.93 -11.51 -13.29
CA TYR A 382 -30.92 -11.20 -14.30
C TYR A 382 -30.92 -12.37 -15.28
N VAL A 383 -31.47 -12.19 -16.47
CA VAL A 383 -31.17 -13.08 -17.59
C VAL A 383 -29.83 -12.59 -18.12
N LEU A 384 -28.78 -13.42 -17.98
CA LEU A 384 -27.50 -13.12 -18.60
C LEU A 384 -27.57 -13.51 -20.08
N LEU A 385 -26.92 -12.74 -20.92
CA LEU A 385 -26.81 -13.02 -22.35
C LEU A 385 -25.34 -13.32 -22.71
N PRO A 386 -25.09 -14.25 -23.65
CA PRO A 386 -23.78 -14.38 -24.29
C PRO A 386 -23.22 -13.01 -24.72
N GLY A 387 -21.94 -12.78 -24.46
CA GLY A 387 -21.25 -11.51 -24.73
C GLY A 387 -21.31 -10.48 -23.60
N GLN A 388 -22.15 -10.64 -22.57
CA GLN A 388 -22.18 -9.70 -21.45
C GLN A 388 -20.88 -9.74 -20.64
N GLN A 389 -20.34 -8.56 -20.32
CA GLN A 389 -19.09 -8.41 -19.58
C GLN A 389 -19.33 -8.05 -18.11
N PHE A 390 -18.69 -8.79 -17.20
CA PHE A 390 -18.73 -8.60 -15.75
C PHE A 390 -17.30 -8.51 -15.20
N ASN A 391 -16.80 -7.30 -14.96
CA ASN A 391 -15.39 -7.08 -14.61
C ASN A 391 -14.47 -7.69 -15.68
N ASP A 392 -13.57 -8.61 -15.31
CA ASP A 392 -12.68 -9.28 -16.25
C ASP A 392 -13.34 -10.49 -16.92
N TRP A 393 -14.61 -10.81 -16.64
CA TRP A 393 -15.35 -11.93 -17.25
C TRP A 393 -16.17 -11.52 -18.47
N THR A 394 -16.14 -12.34 -19.51
CA THR A 394 -17.07 -12.30 -20.64
C THR A 394 -17.92 -13.57 -20.61
N VAL A 395 -19.24 -13.44 -20.56
CA VAL A 395 -20.18 -14.57 -20.57
C VAL A 395 -20.16 -15.19 -21.97
N LEU A 396 -19.95 -16.50 -22.06
CA LEU A 396 -20.00 -17.25 -23.32
C LEU A 396 -21.35 -17.94 -23.49
N GLU A 397 -21.66 -18.91 -22.62
CA GLU A 397 -22.85 -19.75 -22.73
C GLU A 397 -23.37 -20.16 -21.34
N GLU A 398 -24.63 -20.60 -21.27
CA GLU A 398 -25.19 -21.16 -20.04
C GLU A 398 -24.56 -22.53 -19.78
N SER A 399 -24.02 -22.72 -18.58
CA SER A 399 -23.42 -23.99 -18.15
C SER A 399 -24.51 -24.87 -17.52
N PRO A 400 -24.37 -26.21 -17.53
CA PRO A 400 -25.27 -27.10 -16.81
C PRO A 400 -25.50 -26.66 -15.37
N ARG A 401 -26.77 -26.69 -14.94
CA ARG A 401 -27.13 -26.32 -13.56
C ARG A 401 -26.45 -27.28 -12.61
N LYS A 402 -25.76 -26.73 -11.60
CA LYS A 402 -25.23 -27.49 -10.47
C LYS A 402 -26.10 -27.17 -9.26
N ASN A 403 -26.88 -28.15 -8.80
CA ASN A 403 -27.93 -28.00 -7.78
C ASN A 403 -28.96 -26.91 -8.17
N LYS A 404 -29.46 -26.14 -7.20
CA LYS A 404 -30.42 -25.04 -7.40
C LYS A 404 -29.84 -23.76 -8.01
N TYR A 405 -28.57 -23.75 -8.44
CA TYR A 405 -27.87 -22.55 -8.87
C TYR A 405 -27.55 -22.59 -10.38
N ARG A 406 -27.80 -21.46 -11.06
CA ARG A 406 -27.44 -21.24 -12.47
C ARG A 406 -25.98 -20.87 -12.59
N TYR A 407 -25.27 -21.49 -13.53
CA TYR A 407 -23.87 -21.23 -13.84
C TYR A 407 -23.72 -20.80 -15.29
N TRP A 408 -22.69 -20.00 -15.55
CA TRP A 408 -22.36 -19.50 -16.88
C TRP A 408 -20.91 -19.78 -17.17
N ARG A 409 -20.62 -20.32 -18.35
CA ARG A 409 -19.24 -20.44 -18.82
C ARG A 409 -18.76 -19.05 -19.19
N CYS A 410 -17.71 -18.61 -18.53
CA CYS A 410 -17.17 -17.26 -18.69
C CYS A 410 -15.71 -17.32 -19.10
N LYS A 411 -15.32 -16.51 -20.09
CA LYS A 411 -13.93 -16.28 -20.49
C LYS A 411 -13.39 -15.05 -19.79
N CYS A 412 -12.32 -15.21 -19.02
CA CYS A 412 -11.67 -14.07 -18.40
C CYS A 412 -10.81 -13.31 -19.42
N ALA A 413 -10.54 -12.02 -19.19
CA ALA A 413 -9.55 -11.23 -19.94
C ALA A 413 -8.16 -11.90 -19.97
N CYS A 414 -7.87 -12.77 -18.99
CA CYS A 414 -6.67 -13.60 -18.90
C CYS A 414 -6.64 -14.78 -19.91
N GLY A 415 -7.71 -14.98 -20.69
CA GLY A 415 -7.92 -16.12 -21.59
C GLY A 415 -8.46 -17.39 -20.92
N THR A 416 -8.46 -17.48 -19.59
CA THR A 416 -8.98 -18.66 -18.88
C THR A 416 -10.51 -18.69 -18.88
N GLU A 417 -11.07 -19.84 -19.23
CA GLU A 417 -12.51 -20.12 -19.18
C GLU A 417 -12.89 -20.86 -17.90
N LYS A 418 -13.98 -20.46 -17.25
CA LYS A 418 -14.51 -21.10 -16.04
C LYS A 418 -16.02 -20.98 -15.95
N ASP A 419 -16.65 -21.99 -15.35
CA ASP A 419 -18.05 -21.91 -14.93
C ASP A 419 -18.15 -21.01 -13.69
N VAL A 420 -18.89 -19.92 -13.80
CA VAL A 420 -19.10 -18.96 -12.71
C VAL A 420 -20.58 -18.89 -12.36
N ALA A 421 -20.91 -18.95 -11.07
CA ALA A 421 -22.30 -18.85 -10.63
C ALA A 421 -22.89 -17.49 -11.01
N GLN A 422 -24.11 -17.48 -11.56
CA GLN A 422 -24.81 -16.28 -12.02
C GLN A 422 -24.88 -15.21 -10.92
N ARG A 423 -25.22 -15.62 -9.69
CA ARG A 423 -25.27 -14.72 -8.53
C ARG A 423 -23.94 -14.01 -8.26
N SER A 424 -22.81 -14.67 -8.55
CA SER A 424 -21.47 -14.15 -8.31
C SER A 424 -21.04 -13.17 -9.39
N LEU A 425 -21.52 -13.33 -10.62
CA LEU A 425 -21.37 -12.35 -11.70
C LEU A 425 -22.20 -11.10 -11.40
N THR A 426 -23.49 -11.26 -11.09
CA THR A 426 -24.42 -10.13 -10.90
C THR A 426 -24.17 -9.35 -9.60
N SER A 427 -23.69 -10.00 -8.54
CA SER A 427 -23.33 -9.32 -7.28
C SER A 427 -21.92 -8.71 -7.29
N GLY A 428 -21.09 -9.02 -8.30
CA GLY A 428 -19.69 -8.61 -8.35
C GLY A 428 -18.76 -9.37 -7.38
N ALA A 429 -19.21 -10.49 -6.82
CA ALA A 429 -18.40 -11.35 -5.95
C ALA A 429 -17.27 -12.07 -6.74
N SER A 430 -17.50 -12.40 -8.02
CA SER A 430 -16.48 -12.94 -8.92
C SER A 430 -16.07 -11.87 -9.93
N LYS A 431 -14.82 -11.39 -9.82
CA LYS A 431 -14.29 -10.33 -10.67
C LYS A 431 -13.35 -10.83 -11.77
N SER A 432 -12.71 -11.98 -11.59
CA SER A 432 -11.77 -12.56 -12.56
C SER A 432 -11.49 -14.05 -12.29
N CYS A 433 -10.75 -14.69 -13.20
CA CYS A 433 -10.30 -16.09 -13.11
C CYS A 433 -9.39 -16.39 -11.91
N GLY A 434 -8.99 -15.36 -11.15
CA GLY A 434 -7.93 -15.42 -10.14
C GLY A 434 -6.52 -15.28 -10.71
N CYS A 435 -6.37 -14.93 -12.00
CA CYS A 435 -5.06 -14.64 -12.61
C CYS A 435 -4.30 -13.54 -11.86
N GLN A 436 -5.00 -12.51 -11.38
CA GLN A 436 -4.41 -11.43 -10.60
C GLN A 436 -3.77 -11.93 -9.29
N SER A 437 -4.33 -12.95 -8.63
CA SER A 437 -3.72 -13.56 -7.42
C SER A 437 -2.61 -14.57 -7.74
N LYS A 438 -2.56 -15.11 -8.97
CA LYS A 438 -1.45 -15.94 -9.46
C LYS A 438 -0.23 -15.09 -9.89
N LEU A 439 -0.44 -13.87 -10.39
CA LEU A 439 0.62 -12.92 -10.75
C LEU A 439 1.38 -12.38 -9.52
N THR A 440 0.70 -12.20 -8.38
CA THR A 440 1.35 -11.74 -7.13
C THR A 440 2.26 -12.80 -6.48
N LYS A 441 2.07 -14.10 -6.81
CA LYS A 441 2.88 -15.21 -6.28
C LYS A 441 4.11 -15.58 -7.14
N ASN A 442 4.23 -15.08 -8.37
CA ASN A 442 5.35 -15.40 -9.28
C ASN A 442 6.01 -14.12 -9.84
N ARG A 443 6.94 -13.54 -9.06
CA ARG A 443 7.70 -12.32 -9.41
C ARG A 443 8.76 -12.48 -10.53
N GLY A 444 8.75 -13.58 -11.27
CA GLY A 444 9.84 -13.93 -12.19
C GLY A 444 9.42 -14.46 -13.56
N LYS A 445 8.15 -14.38 -13.95
CA LYS A 445 7.72 -14.80 -15.31
C LYS A 445 7.87 -13.68 -16.33
N ASP A 446 8.09 -14.11 -17.56
CA ASP A 446 7.88 -13.34 -18.77
C ASP A 446 6.38 -13.02 -18.93
N LEU A 447 6.07 -11.75 -19.21
CA LEU A 447 4.71 -11.26 -19.41
C LEU A 447 4.39 -10.99 -20.89
N THR A 448 5.35 -11.22 -21.79
CA THR A 448 5.17 -11.08 -23.24
C THR A 448 3.91 -11.80 -23.73
N GLY A 449 3.10 -11.11 -24.54
CA GLY A 449 1.83 -11.62 -25.08
C GLY A 449 0.66 -11.63 -24.09
N GLN A 450 0.85 -11.27 -22.82
CA GLN A 450 -0.26 -11.25 -21.86
C GLN A 450 -1.12 -10.00 -22.00
N HIS A 451 -2.44 -10.20 -21.90
CA HIS A 451 -3.42 -9.12 -21.79
C HIS A 451 -3.73 -8.83 -20.32
N ILE A 452 -3.39 -7.62 -19.87
CA ILE A 452 -3.59 -7.16 -18.49
C ILE A 452 -4.42 -5.87 -18.54
N HIS A 453 -5.69 -5.95 -18.15
CA HIS A 453 -6.65 -4.85 -18.31
C HIS A 453 -6.74 -4.40 -19.78
N ALA A 454 -6.55 -3.12 -20.09
CA ALA A 454 -6.56 -2.62 -21.47
C ALA A 454 -5.16 -2.63 -22.12
N TRP A 455 -4.18 -3.33 -21.52
CA TRP A 455 -2.80 -3.42 -22.01
C TRP A 455 -2.51 -4.80 -22.60
N THR A 456 -1.88 -4.81 -23.76
CA THR A 456 -1.22 -5.97 -24.37
C THR A 456 0.28 -5.80 -24.17
N VAL A 457 0.92 -6.74 -23.48
CA VAL A 457 2.36 -6.69 -23.23
C VAL A 457 3.11 -7.16 -24.48
N ILE A 458 3.95 -6.31 -25.05
CA ILE A 458 4.70 -6.57 -26.29
C ILE A 458 6.07 -7.19 -25.98
N GLU A 459 6.89 -6.53 -25.16
CA GLU A 459 8.28 -6.94 -24.89
C GLU A 459 8.78 -6.38 -23.55
N GLU A 460 9.90 -6.91 -23.04
CA GLU A 460 10.58 -6.36 -21.86
C GLU A 460 11.31 -5.06 -22.24
N ALA A 461 10.92 -3.96 -21.58
CA ALA A 461 11.52 -2.64 -21.81
C ALA A 461 12.80 -2.45 -20.93
N PRO A 462 13.68 -1.50 -21.28
CA PRO A 462 14.91 -1.24 -20.52
C PRO A 462 14.63 -0.99 -19.04
N ARG A 463 15.44 -1.60 -18.18
CA ARG A 463 15.29 -1.47 -16.72
C ARG A 463 15.60 -0.05 -16.27
N ARG A 464 14.72 0.52 -15.44
CA ARG A 464 14.94 1.82 -14.77
C ARG A 464 14.92 1.61 -13.26
N HIS A 465 15.90 2.16 -12.54
CA HIS A 465 15.99 2.08 -11.07
C HIS A 465 15.77 0.67 -10.50
N LYS A 466 16.39 -0.36 -11.10
CA LYS A 466 16.27 -1.79 -10.71
C LYS A 466 14.85 -2.39 -10.83
N LEU A 467 13.89 -1.67 -11.42
CA LEU A 467 12.54 -2.15 -11.69
C LEU A 467 12.44 -2.67 -13.13
N ARG A 468 11.69 -3.77 -13.32
CA ARG A 468 11.36 -4.31 -14.64
C ARG A 468 10.21 -3.51 -15.24
N TYR A 469 10.39 -3.08 -16.48
CA TYR A 469 9.37 -2.40 -17.28
C TYR A 469 8.98 -3.29 -18.45
N TRP A 470 7.75 -3.12 -18.90
CA TRP A 470 7.19 -3.83 -20.04
C TRP A 470 6.66 -2.81 -21.02
N ARG A 471 7.03 -2.94 -22.29
CA ARG A 471 6.38 -2.16 -23.35
C ARG A 471 5.00 -2.74 -23.57
N CYS A 472 3.98 -1.91 -23.40
CA CYS A 472 2.59 -2.33 -23.49
C CYS A 472 1.85 -1.46 -24.50
N ARG A 473 1.11 -2.10 -25.42
CA ARG A 473 0.17 -1.44 -26.32
C ARG A 473 -1.21 -1.44 -25.71
N CYS A 474 -1.85 -0.28 -25.62
CA CYS A 474 -3.22 -0.19 -25.17
C CYS A 474 -4.19 -0.51 -26.31
N LEU A 475 -5.44 -0.86 -25.99
CA LEU A 475 -6.54 -0.94 -26.96
C LEU A 475 -6.72 0.34 -27.79
N CYS A 476 -6.28 1.49 -27.28
CA CYS A 476 -6.27 2.78 -27.98
C CYS A 476 -5.17 2.91 -29.05
N GLY A 477 -4.31 1.90 -29.22
CA GLY A 477 -3.12 1.94 -30.06
C GLY A 477 -1.88 2.55 -29.39
N THR A 478 -2.04 3.34 -28.31
CA THR A 478 -0.90 3.96 -27.63
C THR A 478 -0.01 2.94 -26.93
N GLU A 479 1.30 3.06 -27.13
CA GLU A 479 2.31 2.24 -26.48
C GLU A 479 2.95 3.00 -25.30
N LYS A 480 3.14 2.31 -24.17
CA LYS A 480 3.82 2.86 -22.98
C LYS A 480 4.67 1.80 -22.29
N ASP A 481 5.81 2.24 -21.76
CA ASP A 481 6.62 1.42 -20.85
C ASP A 481 6.02 1.48 -19.45
N ILE A 482 5.56 0.34 -18.93
CA ILE A 482 4.85 0.26 -17.65
C ILE A 482 5.63 -0.63 -16.71
N ALA A 483 5.80 -0.17 -15.47
CA ALA A 483 6.45 -0.95 -14.45
C ALA A 483 5.67 -2.25 -14.18
N GLN A 484 6.37 -3.38 -14.11
CA GLN A 484 5.76 -4.71 -13.92
C GLN A 484 4.81 -4.75 -12.71
N HIS A 485 5.19 -4.10 -11.61
CA HIS A 485 4.35 -4.07 -10.41
C HIS A 485 3.04 -3.31 -10.65
N SER A 486 3.04 -2.25 -11.45
CA SER A 486 1.84 -1.45 -11.74
C SER A 486 0.87 -2.17 -12.69
N LEU A 487 1.40 -3.01 -13.59
CA LEU A 487 0.59 -3.94 -14.40
C LEU A 487 -0.06 -5.00 -13.50
N VAL A 488 0.74 -5.67 -12.67
CA VAL A 488 0.29 -6.79 -11.84
C VAL A 488 -0.69 -6.36 -10.73
N THR A 489 -0.47 -5.19 -10.12
CA THR A 489 -1.34 -4.66 -9.05
C THR A 489 -2.55 -3.89 -9.58
N GLY A 490 -2.64 -3.68 -10.90
CA GLY A 490 -3.73 -2.93 -11.52
C GLY A 490 -3.70 -1.42 -11.23
N GLN A 491 -2.54 -0.87 -10.84
CA GLN A 491 -2.33 0.58 -10.76
C GLN A 491 -2.35 1.24 -12.15
N SER A 492 -1.91 0.51 -13.17
CA SER A 492 -2.02 0.94 -14.57
C SER A 492 -2.99 0.03 -15.31
N LYS A 493 -4.19 0.55 -15.61
CA LYS A 493 -5.27 -0.21 -16.29
C LYS A 493 -5.41 0.12 -17.78
N SER A 494 -4.99 1.30 -18.21
CA SER A 494 -5.06 1.76 -19.62
C SER A 494 -4.14 2.96 -19.87
N CYS A 495 -4.00 3.36 -21.14
CA CYS A 495 -3.24 4.54 -21.58
C CYS A 495 -3.79 5.87 -21.02
N GLY A 496 -5.00 5.87 -20.43
CA GLY A 496 -5.78 7.06 -20.04
C GLY A 496 -6.88 7.41 -21.05
N CYS A 497 -7.02 6.66 -22.16
CA CYS A 497 -8.06 6.90 -23.17
C CYS A 497 -9.48 6.69 -22.65
N ARG A 498 -9.67 5.81 -21.66
CA ARG A 498 -11.00 5.48 -21.12
C ARG A 498 -11.55 6.53 -20.15
N SER A 499 -10.72 7.43 -19.63
CA SER A 499 -11.17 8.55 -18.80
C SER A 499 -11.52 9.82 -19.60
N LYS A 500 -11.39 9.78 -20.94
CA LYS A 500 -11.67 10.91 -21.84
C LYS A 500 -12.97 10.75 -22.66
N ARG A 501 -13.70 9.64 -22.52
CA ARG A 501 -14.95 9.40 -23.29
C ARG A 501 -16.23 9.71 -22.52
N ASP A 502 -16.13 10.07 -21.25
CA ASP A 502 -17.27 10.50 -20.42
C ASP A 502 -17.05 11.95 -19.92
N SER A 503 -16.62 12.85 -20.81
CA SER A 503 -16.51 14.29 -20.55
C SER A 503 -17.35 15.06 -21.54
#